data_AF-A0A1N6HGW3-F1
#
_entry.id   AF-A0A1N6HGW3-F1
#
_cell.length_a   1.000
_cell.length_b   1.000
_cell.length_c   1.000
_cell.angle_alpha   90.00
_cell.angle_beta   90.00
_cell.angle_gamma   90.00
#
_symmetry.space_group_name_H-M   'P 1'
#
loop_
_entity.id
_entity.type
_entity.pdbx_description
1 polymer ?
#
loop_
_entity_poly.entity_id
_entity_poly.type
_entity_poly.pdbx_seq_one_letter_code
_entity_poly.pdbx_strand_id
1 'polypeptide(L)'
;MATINIDGKKYDLDSLPENAKSQLSMLQAAENELRQLQQKTAIVLTARNAYAQALKAELEKTDATDTQTAAAMEDSGTIQF
;
A
#
# COMPACT_ATOMS: atom_id res chain seq x y z
N MET A 1 -5.70 -4.32 -40.31
CA MET A 1 -6.29 -5.43 -39.54
C MET A 1 -5.59 -5.57 -38.20
N ALA A 2 -5.76 -4.55 -37.35
CA ALA A 2 -5.45 -4.70 -35.93
C ALA A 2 -6.51 -5.63 -35.34
N THR A 3 -6.12 -6.71 -34.66
CA THR A 3 -7.08 -7.62 -34.01
C THR A 3 -7.01 -7.43 -32.50
N ILE A 4 -8.18 -7.29 -31.87
CA ILE A 4 -8.30 -7.23 -30.41
C ILE A 4 -8.93 -8.50 -29.89
N ASN A 5 -8.54 -8.89 -28.68
CA ASN A 5 -9.18 -10.00 -27.97
C ASN A 5 -10.07 -9.40 -26.89
N ILE A 6 -11.37 -9.64 -26.99
CA ILE A 6 -12.35 -9.30 -25.95
C ILE A 6 -12.98 -10.63 -25.51
N ASP A 7 -12.91 -10.95 -24.22
CA ASP A 7 -13.48 -12.17 -23.63
C ASP A 7 -13.06 -13.47 -24.35
N GLY A 8 -11.79 -13.55 -24.79
CA GLY A 8 -11.24 -14.71 -25.48
C GLY A 8 -11.66 -14.86 -26.94
N LYS A 9 -12.42 -13.92 -27.50
CA LYS A 9 -12.77 -13.86 -28.93
C LYS A 9 -11.92 -12.80 -29.64
N LYS A 10 -11.35 -13.18 -30.79
CA LYS A 10 -10.67 -12.25 -31.69
C LYS A 10 -11.68 -11.47 -32.50
N TYR A 11 -11.57 -10.16 -32.47
CA TYR A 11 -12.32 -9.22 -33.31
C TYR A 11 -11.34 -8.45 -34.17
N ASP A 12 -11.67 -8.26 -35.45
CA ASP A 12 -10.97 -7.30 -36.29
C ASP A 12 -11.43 -5.90 -35.92
N LEU A 13 -10.50 -5.05 -35.50
CA LEU A 13 -10.78 -3.69 -35.10
C LEU A 13 -11.43 -2.92 -36.25
N ASP A 14 -11.00 -3.19 -37.48
CA ASP A 14 -11.49 -2.50 -38.68
C ASP A 14 -12.94 -2.89 -39.00
N SER A 15 -13.37 -4.11 -38.63
CA SER A 15 -14.73 -4.61 -38.82
C SER A 15 -15.71 -4.25 -37.70
N LEU A 16 -15.24 -3.61 -36.63
CA LEU A 16 -16.11 -3.20 -35.52
C LEU A 16 -16.97 -1.99 -35.92
N PRO A 17 -18.24 -1.95 -35.48
CA PRO A 17 -19.07 -0.77 -35.66
C PRO A 17 -18.48 0.43 -34.89
N GLU A 18 -18.68 1.64 -35.41
CA GLU A 18 -18.08 2.87 -34.88
C GLU A 18 -18.40 3.12 -33.39
N ASN A 19 -19.62 2.77 -32.96
CA ASN A 19 -20.02 2.83 -31.55
C ASN A 19 -19.17 1.88 -30.67
N ALA A 20 -18.86 0.67 -31.15
CA ALA A 20 -18.02 -0.27 -30.40
C ALA A 20 -16.57 0.22 -30.30
N LYS A 21 -16.03 0.83 -31.36
CA LYS A 21 -14.70 1.48 -31.32
C LYS A 21 -14.67 2.62 -30.30
N SER A 22 -15.72 3.43 -30.25
CA SER A 22 -15.84 4.52 -29.29
C SER A 22 -15.89 4.01 -27.85
N GLN A 23 -16.69 2.98 -27.58
CA GLN A 23 -16.76 2.34 -26.25
C GLN A 23 -15.44 1.70 -25.85
N LEU A 24 -14.73 1.05 -26.79
CA LEU A 24 -13.40 0.49 -26.54
C LEU A 24 -12.39 1.56 -26.13
N SER A 25 -12.40 2.71 -26.80
CA SER A 25 -11.54 3.85 -26.45
C SER A 25 -11.83 4.37 -25.04
N MET A 26 -13.11 4.51 -24.69
CA MET A 26 -13.52 4.90 -23.34
C MET A 26 -13.11 3.87 -22.28
N LEU A 27 -13.25 2.57 -22.59
CA LEU A 27 -12.82 1.50 -21.70
C LEU A 27 -11.31 1.55 -21.48
N GLN A 28 -10.51 1.71 -22.55
CA GLN A 28 -9.06 1.85 -22.44
C GLN A 28 -8.65 3.07 -21.60
N ALA A 29 -9.35 4.19 -21.74
CA ALA A 29 -9.11 5.36 -20.92
C ALA A 29 -9.39 5.09 -19.43
N ALA A 30 -10.52 4.46 -19.11
CA ALA A 30 -10.87 4.07 -17.75
C ALA A 30 -9.86 3.07 -17.14
N GLU A 31 -9.44 2.08 -17.91
CA GLU A 31 -8.41 1.12 -17.51
C GLU A 31 -7.06 1.80 -17.23
N ASN A 32 -6.68 2.79 -18.04
CA ASN A 32 -5.46 3.56 -17.80
C ASN A 32 -5.53 4.34 -16.48
N GLU A 33 -6.68 4.97 -16.20
CA GLU A 33 -6.91 5.68 -14.95
C GLU A 33 -6.90 4.75 -13.75
N LEU A 34 -7.54 3.58 -13.86
CA LEU A 34 -7.54 2.55 -12.81
C LEU A 34 -6.11 2.10 -12.47
N ARG A 35 -5.26 1.86 -13.47
CA ARG A 35 -3.85 1.51 -13.25
C ARG A 35 -3.08 2.62 -12.52
N GLN A 36 -3.33 3.88 -12.86
CA GLN A 36 -2.71 5.01 -12.16
C GLN A 36 -3.16 5.08 -10.68
N LEU A 37 -4.45 4.87 -10.42
CA LEU A 37 -5.00 4.85 -9.05
C LEU A 37 -4.43 3.69 -8.23
N GLN A 38 -4.26 2.51 -8.84
CA GLN A 38 -3.62 1.37 -8.19
C GLN A 38 -2.16 1.66 -7.83
N GLN A 39 -1.41 2.33 -8.71
CA GLN A 39 -0.04 2.74 -8.42
C GLN A 39 0.01 3.71 -7.23
N LYS A 40 -0.87 4.72 -7.21
CA LYS A 40 -0.97 5.65 -6.07
C LYS A 40 -1.33 4.94 -4.77
N THR A 41 -2.27 4.01 -4.84
CA THR A 41 -2.67 3.17 -3.70
C THR A 41 -1.47 2.40 -3.14
N ALA A 42 -0.64 1.78 -3.98
CA ALA A 42 0.55 1.06 -3.53
C ALA A 42 1.56 1.95 -2.79
N ILE A 43 1.76 3.18 -3.30
CA ILE A 43 2.63 4.18 -2.65
C ILE A 43 2.09 4.54 -1.26
N VAL A 44 0.79 4.86 -1.18
CA VAL A 44 0.14 5.25 0.08
C VAL A 44 0.14 4.11 1.09
N LEU A 45 -0.09 2.87 0.67
CA LEU A 45 -0.03 1.69 1.55
C LEU A 45 1.36 1.51 2.16
N THR A 46 2.41 1.74 1.38
CA THR A 46 3.79 1.68 1.87
C THR A 46 4.03 2.74 2.95
N ALA A 47 3.63 3.99 2.70
CA ALA A 47 3.73 5.07 3.68
C ALA A 47 2.92 4.78 4.96
N ARG A 48 1.67 4.33 4.81
CA ARG A 48 0.82 3.92 5.93
C ARG A 48 1.50 2.86 6.80
N ASN A 49 2.08 1.84 6.18
CA ASN A 49 2.75 0.76 6.91
C ASN A 49 3.98 1.27 7.68
N ALA A 50 4.76 2.17 7.08
CA ALA A 50 5.89 2.81 7.75
C ALA A 50 5.44 3.63 8.96
N TYR A 51 4.38 4.42 8.83
CA TYR A 51 3.83 5.20 9.95
C TYR A 51 3.27 4.31 11.06
N ALA A 52 2.61 3.20 10.72
CA ALA A 52 2.13 2.24 11.71
C ALA A 52 3.28 1.59 12.50
N GLN A 53 4.38 1.23 11.82
CA GLN A 53 5.57 0.68 12.47
C GLN A 53 6.25 1.71 13.38
N ALA A 54 6.40 2.96 12.92
CA ALA A 54 6.98 4.04 13.71
C ALA A 54 6.14 4.29 14.97
N LEU A 55 4.81 4.35 14.84
CA LEU A 55 3.90 4.51 15.98
C LEU A 55 4.04 3.37 16.99
N LYS A 56 4.07 2.11 16.51
CA LYS A 56 4.27 0.93 17.38
C LYS A 56 5.56 1.02 18.18
N ALA A 57 6.66 1.41 17.52
CA ALA A 57 7.96 1.55 18.18
C ALA A 57 7.96 2.64 19.27
N GLU A 58 7.27 3.77 19.06
CA GLU A 58 7.15 4.82 20.08
C GLU A 58 6.32 4.38 21.30
N LEU A 59 5.23 3.63 21.05
CA LEU A 59 4.40 3.08 22.14
C LEU A 59 5.20 2.06 22.97
N GLU A 60 5.93 1.14 22.32
CA GLU A 60 6.75 0.13 23.01
C GLU A 60 7.87 0.76 23.86
N LYS A 61 8.48 1.86 23.41
CA LYS A 61 9.45 2.61 24.22
C LYS A 61 8.83 3.19 25.49
N THR A 62 7.59 3.69 25.38
CA THR A 62 6.87 4.27 26.51
C THR A 62 6.58 3.19 27.56
N ASP A 63 6.10 2.02 27.12
CA ASP A 63 5.86 0.86 28.01
C ASP A 63 7.15 0.33 28.67
N ALA A 64 8.29 0.37 27.95
CA ALA A 64 9.58 -0.06 28.49
C ALA A 64 10.17 0.91 29.53
N THR A 65 9.85 2.21 29.44
CA THR A 65 10.39 3.25 30.33
C THR A 65 9.81 3.15 31.75
N ASP A 66 8.57 2.64 31.89
CA ASP A 66 7.94 2.40 33.19
C ASP A 66 8.52 1.19 33.94
N THR A 67 9.12 0.23 33.24
CA THR A 67 9.65 -0.99 33.87
C THR A 67 11.12 -0.85 34.30
N GLN A 68 11.92 0.01 33.65
CA GLN A 68 13.36 0.08 33.91
C GLN A 68 13.77 1.11 34.99
N THR A 69 12.87 2.01 35.40
CA THR A 69 13.14 2.98 36.48
C THR A 69 13.03 2.37 37.88
N ALA A 70 12.36 1.22 38.03
CA ALA A 70 12.25 0.52 39.32
C ALA A 70 13.47 -0.35 39.67
N ALA A 71 14.21 -0.87 38.68
CA ALA A 71 15.30 -1.83 38.91
C ALA A 71 16.66 -1.18 39.27
N ALA A 72 16.82 0.13 39.06
CA ALA A 72 18.09 0.83 39.32
C ALA A 72 18.25 1.36 40.75
N MET A 73 17.25 1.17 41.64
CA MET A 73 17.29 1.69 43.02
C MET A 73 17.60 0.65 44.10
N GLU A 74 17.78 -0.63 43.77
CA GLU A 74 18.03 -1.68 44.80
C GLU A 74 19.52 -2.06 44.98
N ASP A 75 20.44 -1.69 44.07
CA ASP A 75 21.84 -2.14 44.10
C ASP A 75 22.84 -1.11 44.66
N SER A 76 22.49 -0.40 45.74
CA SER A 76 23.45 0.46 46.46
C SER A 76 23.32 0.41 47.99
N GLY A 77 22.66 -0.63 48.52
CA GLY A 77 22.29 -0.70 49.93
C GLY A 77 23.13 -1.58 50.87
N THR A 78 24.27 -2.14 50.46
CA THR A 78 25.12 -2.94 51.38
C THR A 78 26.55 -2.40 51.44
N ILE A 79 26.78 -1.45 52.35
CA ILE A 79 28.11 -1.12 52.85
C ILE A 79 28.50 -2.22 53.84
N GLN A 80 29.57 -2.96 53.54
CA GLN A 80 30.28 -3.78 54.52
C GLN A 80 31.11 -2.87 55.44
N PHE A 81 30.77 -2.81 56.72
CA PHE A 81 31.70 -2.76 57.85
C PHE A 81 31.07 -3.46 59.06
#